data_AF-A0A2D6MJ08-F1
#
_entry.id   AF-A0A2D6MJ08-F1
#
_cell.length_a   1.000
_cell.length_b   1.000
_cell.length_c   1.000
_cell.angle_alpha   90.00
_cell.angle_beta   90.00
_cell.angle_gamma   90.00
#
_symmetry.space_group_name_H-M   'P 1'
#
loop_
_entity.id
_entity.type
_entity.pdbx_description
1 polymer ?
#
loop_
_entity_poly.entity_id
_entity_poly.type
_entity_poly.pdbx_seq_one_letter_code
_entity_poly.pdbx_strand_id
1 'polypeptide(L)'
;MDRLVNQIIRKFELSENGMRLHITTDEYRYYFATEGDCCAHAYILPPADEDVKAIIGQRVVRVAKEAIDQQSNGSFGDVIDTEFISIQTHAGDLDFELRTEHNGYYCGYIVFIEKQKVWPVFDEIREEAMEEFLQR
;
A
#
# COMPACT_ATOMS: atom_id res chain seq x y z
N MET A 1 5.70 3.84 -6.79
CA MET A 1 4.22 3.86 -6.86
C MET A 1 3.69 4.99 -7.75
N ASP A 2 4.55 5.62 -8.53
CA ASP A 2 4.30 6.85 -9.29
C ASP A 2 3.22 6.71 -10.39
N ARG A 3 2.83 5.48 -10.70
CA ARG A 3 1.72 5.16 -11.61
C ARG A 3 0.36 5.66 -11.11
N LEU A 4 0.26 5.98 -9.83
CA LEU A 4 -0.95 6.55 -9.22
C LEU A 4 -1.10 8.04 -9.49
N VAL A 5 -0.02 8.74 -9.89
CA VAL A 5 -0.07 10.19 -10.13
C VAL A 5 -1.10 10.53 -11.20
N ASN A 6 -1.87 11.59 -10.96
CA ASN A 6 -3.03 12.05 -11.73
C ASN A 6 -4.27 11.15 -11.71
N GLN A 7 -4.26 10.02 -11.00
CA GLN A 7 -5.44 9.17 -10.82
C GLN A 7 -6.29 9.65 -9.64
N ILE A 8 -7.59 9.38 -9.66
CA ILE A 8 -8.48 9.66 -8.51
C ILE A 8 -8.61 8.38 -7.68
N ILE A 9 -8.22 8.43 -6.40
CA ILE A 9 -8.31 7.24 -5.54
C ILE A 9 -9.76 7.00 -5.14
N ARG A 10 -10.22 5.76 -5.29
CA ARG A 10 -11.58 5.30 -4.93
C ARG A 10 -11.57 4.34 -3.76
N LYS A 11 -10.54 3.52 -3.64
CA LYS A 11 -10.41 2.52 -2.58
C LYS A 11 -8.94 2.28 -2.27
N PHE A 12 -8.65 2.04 -1.00
CA PHE A 12 -7.35 1.61 -0.49
C PHE A 12 -7.59 0.39 0.38
N GLU A 13 -6.94 -0.73 0.07
CA GLU A 13 -7.13 -1.99 0.76
C GLU A 13 -5.77 -2.63 1.04
N LEU A 14 -5.51 -2.89 2.32
CA LEU A 14 -4.31 -3.59 2.77
C LEU A 14 -4.72 -4.95 3.35
N SER A 15 -4.02 -6.02 2.98
CA SER A 15 -4.23 -7.33 3.59
C SER A 15 -3.85 -7.32 5.07
N GLU A 16 -4.47 -8.20 5.86
CA GLU A 16 -4.26 -8.26 7.33
C GLU A 16 -2.79 -8.43 7.72
N ASN A 17 -2.00 -9.12 6.89
CA ASN A 17 -0.57 -9.34 7.10
C ASN A 17 0.33 -8.25 6.52
N GLY A 18 -0.23 -7.17 5.95
CA GLY A 18 0.53 -6.07 5.36
C GLY A 18 1.27 -6.41 4.06
N MET A 19 1.10 -7.60 3.50
CA MET A 19 1.90 -8.06 2.35
C MET A 19 1.30 -7.72 0.99
N ARG A 20 0.01 -7.41 0.93
CA ARG A 20 -0.71 -7.08 -0.31
C ARG A 20 -1.43 -5.77 -0.15
N LEU A 21 -1.21 -4.88 -1.10
CA LEU A 21 -1.85 -3.57 -1.15
C LEU A 21 -2.57 -3.42 -2.49
N HIS A 22 -3.87 -3.14 -2.44
CA HIS A 22 -4.68 -2.81 -3.60
C HIS A 22 -5.13 -1.35 -3.51
N ILE A 23 -4.88 -0.60 -4.58
CA ILE A 23 -5.36 0.78 -4.70
C ILE A 23 -6.25 0.83 -5.93
N THR A 24 -7.54 1.06 -5.71
CA THR A 24 -8.52 1.25 -6.79
C THR A 24 -8.63 2.74 -7.08
N THR A 25 -8.52 3.08 -8.35
CA THR A 25 -8.66 4.43 -8.89
C THR A 25 -9.92 4.53 -9.75
N ASP A 26 -10.15 5.70 -10.35
CA ASP A 26 -11.22 5.91 -11.33
C ASP A 26 -11.07 5.09 -12.61
N GLU A 27 -9.84 4.69 -12.98
CA GLU A 27 -9.59 3.93 -14.20
C GLU A 27 -9.06 2.51 -13.98
N TYR A 28 -8.29 2.28 -12.91
CA TYR A 28 -7.59 1.01 -12.69
C TYR A 28 -7.56 0.59 -11.22
N ARG A 29 -7.48 -0.72 -11.00
CA ARG A 29 -7.10 -1.34 -9.74
C ARG A 29 -5.63 -1.75 -9.83
N TYR A 30 -4.79 -1.18 -8.98
CA TYR A 30 -3.36 -1.46 -8.91
C TYR A 30 -3.07 -2.45 -7.80
N TYR A 31 -2.27 -3.46 -8.11
CA TYR A 31 -1.88 -4.52 -7.19
C TYR A 31 -0.40 -4.39 -6.86
N PHE A 32 -0.10 -4.30 -5.57
CA PHE A 32 1.24 -4.25 -5.03
C PHE A 32 1.47 -5.38 -4.02
N ALA A 33 2.72 -5.80 -3.89
CA ALA A 33 3.14 -6.75 -2.88
C ALA A 33 4.40 -6.25 -2.18
N THR A 34 4.58 -6.62 -0.93
CA THR A 34 5.89 -6.50 -0.28
C THR A 34 6.74 -7.72 -0.62
N GLU A 35 8.01 -7.51 -0.89
CA GLU A 35 9.00 -8.54 -1.09
C GLU A 35 10.23 -8.22 -0.26
N GLY A 36 10.89 -9.26 0.26
CA GLY A 36 12.15 -9.16 0.97
C GLY A 36 13.19 -10.02 0.29
N ASP A 37 14.44 -9.55 0.27
CA ASP A 37 15.54 -10.35 -0.27
C ASP A 37 15.94 -11.46 0.72
N CYS A 38 15.90 -12.71 0.25
CA CYS A 38 16.31 -13.92 0.98
C CYS A 38 15.58 -14.12 2.32
N CYS A 39 16.15 -13.63 3.43
CA CYS A 39 15.64 -13.79 4.79
C CYS A 39 14.99 -12.51 5.34
N ALA A 40 14.88 -11.45 4.53
CA ALA A 40 14.16 -10.26 4.92
C ALA A 40 12.64 -10.50 4.89
N HIS A 41 11.95 -10.03 5.92
CA HIS A 41 10.49 -10.05 6.00
C HIS A 41 9.97 -8.62 5.88
N ALA A 42 9.34 -8.30 4.75
CA ALA A 42 8.80 -6.98 4.44
C ALA A 42 7.28 -6.96 4.57
N TYR A 43 6.72 -5.94 5.23
CA TYR A 43 5.28 -5.74 5.40
C TYR A 43 4.93 -4.26 5.56
N ILE A 44 3.74 -3.87 5.11
CA ILE A 44 3.21 -2.52 5.29
C ILE A 44 2.42 -2.47 6.59
N LEU A 45 2.65 -1.45 7.41
CA LEU A 45 1.77 -1.18 8.55
C LEU A 45 0.46 -0.53 8.10
N PRO A 46 -0.68 -0.90 8.73
CA PRO A 46 -1.94 -0.21 8.47
C PRO A 46 -1.81 1.29 8.74
N PRO A 47 -2.12 2.16 7.74
CA PRO A 47 -2.15 3.60 7.96
C PRO A 47 -3.32 3.99 8.87
N ALA A 48 -3.31 5.24 9.34
CA ALA A 48 -4.46 5.75 10.09
C ALA A 48 -5.70 5.88 9.19
N ASP A 49 -6.86 5.49 9.71
CA ASP A 49 -8.13 5.56 8.97
C ASP A 49 -8.47 6.97 8.47
N GLU A 50 -8.06 8.00 9.20
CA GLU A 50 -8.28 9.40 8.85
C GLU A 50 -7.49 9.80 7.61
N ASP A 51 -6.25 9.35 7.50
CA ASP A 51 -5.37 9.60 6.35
C ASP A 51 -5.89 8.89 5.10
N VAL A 52 -6.36 7.64 5.27
CA VAL A 52 -7.02 6.90 4.18
C VAL A 52 -8.25 7.67 3.70
N LYS A 53 -9.11 8.14 4.61
CA LYS A 53 -10.30 8.93 4.25
C LYS A 53 -9.94 10.24 3.55
N ALA A 54 -8.84 10.88 3.93
CA ALA A 54 -8.41 12.16 3.35
C ALA A 54 -8.08 12.06 1.86
N ILE A 55 -7.58 10.91 1.39
CA ILE A 55 -7.19 10.72 -0.02
C ILE A 55 -8.33 10.16 -0.90
N ILE A 56 -9.39 9.61 -0.32
CA ILE A 56 -10.49 9.02 -1.09
C ILE A 56 -11.27 10.11 -1.83
N GLY A 57 -11.50 9.89 -3.12
CA GLY A 57 -12.10 10.86 -4.04
C GLY A 57 -11.14 11.95 -4.52
N GLN A 58 -9.89 11.95 -4.06
CA GLN A 58 -8.90 12.97 -4.41
C GLN A 58 -7.97 12.51 -5.53
N ARG A 59 -7.48 13.48 -6.31
CA ARG A 59 -6.46 13.25 -7.32
C ARG A 59 -5.09 13.21 -6.67
N VAL A 60 -4.32 12.17 -6.98
CA VAL A 60 -2.92 12.06 -6.56
C VAL A 60 -2.07 13.08 -7.29
N VAL A 61 -1.40 13.93 -6.53
CA VAL A 61 -0.47 14.96 -7.04
C VAL A 61 0.94 14.38 -7.11
N ARG A 62 1.33 13.63 -6.08
CA ARG A 62 2.68 13.09 -5.96
C ARG A 62 2.67 11.83 -5.13
N VAL A 63 3.62 10.94 -5.41
CA VAL A 63 3.99 9.86 -4.50
C VAL A 63 5.46 10.09 -4.12
N ALA A 64 5.75 10.09 -2.83
CA ALA A 64 7.10 10.26 -2.31
C ALA A 64 7.50 9.03 -1.47
N LYS A 65 8.79 8.74 -1.49
CA LYS A 65 9.44 7.81 -0.58
C LYS A 65 10.44 8.62 0.22
N GLU A 66 10.33 8.61 1.53
CA GLU A 66 11.29 9.27 2.40
C GLU A 66 12.38 8.31 2.84
N ALA A 67 13.40 8.86 3.49
CA ALA A 67 14.58 8.12 3.90
C ALA A 67 14.23 6.94 4.81
N ILE A 68 15.05 5.89 4.73
CA ILE A 68 14.93 4.71 5.59
C ILE A 68 15.43 5.08 6.99
N ASP A 69 14.58 4.93 8.00
CA ASP A 69 15.01 4.92 9.40
C ASP A 69 15.38 3.49 9.80
N GLN A 70 16.57 3.32 10.35
CA GLN A 70 17.12 2.01 10.69
C GLN A 70 17.20 1.88 12.21
N GLN A 71 16.47 0.92 12.76
CA GLN A 71 16.50 0.60 14.19
C GLN A 71 17.18 -0.75 14.41
N SER A 72 18.32 -0.74 15.09
CA SER A 72 19.00 -1.96 15.54
C SER A 72 18.44 -2.39 16.89
N ASN A 73 17.78 -3.54 16.94
CA ASN A 73 17.28 -4.11 18.21
C ASN A 73 18.32 -5.08 18.79
N GLY A 74 19.25 -4.53 19.60
CA GLY A 74 20.09 -5.33 20.49
C GLY A 74 21.27 -6.07 19.84
N SER A 75 22.01 -6.79 20.70
CA SER A 75 23.40 -7.23 20.50
C SER A 75 23.64 -8.33 19.45
N PHE A 76 22.62 -8.75 18.69
CA PHE A 76 22.70 -9.93 17.80
C PHE A 76 22.30 -9.68 16.33
N GLY A 77 22.25 -8.42 15.88
CA GLY A 77 22.19 -8.10 14.46
C GLY A 77 20.81 -8.11 13.82
N ASP A 78 19.73 -8.24 14.59
CA ASP A 78 18.37 -8.03 14.11
C ASP A 78 18.11 -6.52 13.93
N VAL A 79 17.72 -6.16 12.71
CA VAL A 79 17.52 -4.81 12.24
C VAL A 79 16.10 -4.68 11.70
N ILE A 80 15.46 -3.54 12.01
CA ILE A 80 14.22 -3.13 11.41
C ILE A 80 14.47 -1.85 10.61
N ASP A 81 14.33 -1.94 9.30
CA ASP A 81 14.33 -0.80 8.39
C ASP A 81 12.89 -0.32 8.18
N THR A 82 12.66 0.99 8.31
CA THR A 82 11.37 1.64 8.09
C THR A 82 11.48 2.62 6.93
N GLU A 83 10.82 2.31 5.81
CA GLU A 83 10.66 3.24 4.68
C GLU A 83 9.28 3.91 4.78
N PHE A 84 9.25 5.23 4.81
CA PHE A 84 7.99 6.00 4.80
C PHE A 84 7.57 6.31 3.36
N ILE A 85 6.31 6.05 3.03
CA ILE A 85 5.73 6.27 1.71
C ILE A 85 4.53 7.19 1.86
N SER A 86 4.56 8.31 1.13
CA SER A 86 3.54 9.36 1.16
C SER A 86 2.82 9.45 -0.18
N ILE A 87 1.50 9.33 -0.18
CA ILE A 87 0.63 9.63 -1.32
C ILE A 87 -0.03 10.98 -1.07
N GLN A 88 0.38 11.99 -1.84
CA GLN A 88 -0.04 13.37 -1.63
C GLN A 88 -1.18 13.75 -2.55
N THR A 89 -2.18 14.43 -2.00
CA THR A 89 -3.34 14.96 -2.74
C THR A 89 -3.57 16.43 -2.39
N HIS A 90 -4.54 17.08 -3.03
CA HIS A 90 -4.88 18.46 -2.68
C HIS A 90 -5.64 18.61 -1.36
N ALA A 91 -6.24 17.54 -0.82
CA ALA A 91 -7.05 17.59 0.38
C ALA A 91 -6.37 16.97 1.62
N GLY A 92 -5.20 16.35 1.43
CA GLY A 92 -4.46 15.67 2.48
C GLY A 92 -3.51 14.63 1.89
N ASP A 93 -2.71 14.05 2.78
CA ASP A 93 -1.69 13.08 2.45
C ASP A 93 -2.02 11.75 3.14
N LEU A 94 -1.67 10.64 2.51
CA LEU A 94 -1.66 9.32 3.13
C LEU A 94 -0.21 8.89 3.32
N ASP A 95 0.19 8.73 4.58
CA ASP A 95 1.50 8.21 4.95
C ASP A 95 1.36 6.78 5.45
N PHE A 96 2.24 5.89 4.99
CA PHE A 96 2.34 4.54 5.51
C PHE A 96 3.78 4.04 5.55
N GLU A 97 4.03 3.09 6.43
CA GLU A 97 5.35 2.51 6.69
C GLU A 97 5.49 1.16 6.00
N LEU A 98 6.55 0.99 5.22
CA LEU A 98 7.07 -0.32 4.89
C LEU A 98 8.13 -0.68 5.93
N ARG A 99 7.88 -1.75 6.69
CA ARG A 99 8.85 -2.32 7.63
C ARG A 99 9.51 -3.53 7.02
N THR A 100 10.82 -3.63 7.24
CA THR A 100 11.60 -4.79 6.86
C THR A 100 12.37 -5.29 8.07
N GLU A 101 12.16 -6.54 8.44
CA GLU A 101 12.94 -7.24 9.47
C GLU A 101 14.03 -8.07 8.79
N HIS A 102 15.30 -7.88 9.18
CA HIS A 102 16.44 -8.57 8.58
C HIS A 102 17.65 -8.60 9.53
N ASN A 103 18.72 -9.31 9.13
CA ASN A 103 19.95 -9.46 9.92
C ASN A 103 21.04 -8.40 9.60
N GLY A 104 20.64 -7.23 9.07
CA GLY A 104 21.54 -6.15 8.67
C GLY A 104 22.12 -6.22 7.25
N TYR A 105 21.88 -7.30 6.48
CA TYR A 105 22.42 -7.46 5.11
C TYR A 105 21.38 -7.42 3.99
N TYR A 106 20.10 -7.65 4.31
CA TYR A 106 19.00 -7.71 3.35
C TYR A 106 18.09 -6.51 3.45
N CYS A 107 17.24 -6.30 2.46
CA CYS A 107 16.24 -5.24 2.46
C CYS A 107 14.89 -5.75 1.96
N GLY A 108 13.87 -4.91 2.12
CA GLY A 108 12.52 -5.13 1.64
C GLY A 108 12.07 -3.99 0.76
N TYR A 109 11.12 -4.27 -0.13
CA TYR A 109 10.59 -3.30 -1.07
C TYR A 109 9.16 -3.64 -1.45
N ILE A 110 8.46 -2.64 -1.99
CA ILE A 110 7.13 -2.83 -2.59
C ILE A 110 7.30 -3.00 -4.10
N VAL A 111 6.81 -4.13 -4.61
CA VAL A 111 6.74 -4.42 -6.03
C VAL A 111 5.36 -4.12 -6.59
N PHE A 112 5.34 -3.62 -7.82
CA PHE A 112 4.12 -3.57 -8.62
C PHE A 112 3.91 -4.93 -9.29
N ILE A 113 2.74 -5.54 -9.07
CA ILE A 113 2.39 -6.84 -9.63
C ILE A 113 1.68 -6.64 -10.97
N GLU A 114 0.52 -6.00 -10.94
CA GLU A 114 -0.29 -5.76 -12.12
C GLU A 114 -1.27 -4.60 -11.91
N LYS A 115 -1.92 -4.18 -13.01
CA LYS A 115 -3.07 -3.31 -12.95
C LYS A 115 -4.19 -3.87 -13.81
N GLN A 116 -5.42 -3.73 -13.35
CA GLN A 116 -6.62 -4.16 -14.06
C GLN A 116 -7.51 -2.95 -14.30
N LYS A 117 -8.13 -2.86 -15.48
CA LYS A 117 -9.05 -1.76 -15.78
C LYS A 117 -10.33 -1.93 -14.97
N VAL A 118 -10.76 -0.85 -14.33
CA VAL A 118 -12.00 -0.80 -13.55
C VAL A 118 -13.13 -0.34 -14.46
N TRP A 119 -14.30 -0.93 -14.25
CA TRP A 119 -15.54 -0.56 -14.91
C TRP A 119 -16.56 -0.26 -13.83
N PRO A 120 -16.67 1.00 -13.37
CA PRO A 120 -17.37 1.35 -12.13
C PRO A 120 -18.75 0.70 -11.98
N VAL A 121 -19.57 0.78 -13.03
CA VAL A 121 -20.93 0.19 -13.04
C VAL A 121 -20.90 -1.34 -12.90
N PHE A 122 -19.97 -2.03 -13.56
CA PHE A 122 -19.91 -3.49 -13.52
C PHE A 122 -19.21 -4.02 -12.28
N ASP A 123 -18.20 -3.28 -11.78
CA ASP A 123 -17.48 -3.65 -10.57
C ASP A 123 -18.35 -3.48 -9.32
N GLU A 124 -19.16 -2.42 -9.23
CA GLU A 124 -20.15 -2.24 -8.15
C GLU A 124 -21.16 -3.40 -8.12
N ILE A 125 -21.77 -3.74 -9.26
CA ILE A 125 -22.72 -4.86 -9.35
C ILE A 125 -22.07 -6.19 -8.97
N ARG A 126 -20.81 -6.42 -9.37
CA ARG A 126 -20.09 -7.66 -9.06
C ARG A 126 -19.77 -7.75 -7.57
N GLU A 127 -19.35 -6.66 -6.94
CA GLU A 127 -19.05 -6.60 -5.50
C GLU A 127 -20.32 -6.86 -4.68
N GLU A 128 -21.44 -6.20 -5.00
CA GLU A 128 -22.75 -6.45 -4.36
C GLU A 128 -23.17 -7.92 -4.48
N ALA A 129 -23.08 -8.50 -5.68
CA ALA A 129 -23.45 -9.89 -5.92
C ALA A 129 -22.55 -10.89 -5.15
N MET A 130 -21.27 -10.58 -4.96
CA MET A 130 -20.36 -11.41 -4.17
C MET A 130 -20.67 -11.32 -2.67
N GLU A 131 -20.98 -10.14 -2.16
CA GLU A 131 -21.36 -9.96 -0.76
C GLU A 131 -22.66 -10.71 -0.43
N GLU A 132 -23.67 -10.63 -1.30
CA GLU A 132 -24.92 -11.41 -1.13
C GLU A 132 -24.67 -12.92 -1.14
N PHE A 133 -23.71 -13.40 -1.93
CA PHE A 133 -23.36 -14.82 -1.97
C PHE A 133 -22.67 -15.28 -0.67
N LEU A 134 -21.76 -14.47 -0.12
CA LEU A 134 -21.03 -14.80 1.12
C LEU A 134 -21.91 -14.75 2.37
N GLN A 135 -23.05 -14.06 2.32
CA GLN A 135 -24.02 -13.98 3.41
C GLN A 135 -25.03 -15.15 3.45
N ARG A 136 -24.97 -16.07 2.47
CA ARG A 136 -25.82 -17.27 2.40
C ARG A 136 -25.07 -18.52 2.85
#